data_AF-A0A848ULQ1-F1
#
_entry.id   AF-A0A848ULQ1-F1
#
_cell.length_a   1.000
_cell.length_b   1.000
_cell.length_c   1.000
_cell.angle_alpha   90.00
_cell.angle_beta   90.00
_cell.angle_gamma   90.00
#
_symmetry.space_group_name_H-M   'P 1'
#
loop_
_entity.id
_entity.type
_entity.pdbx_description
1 polymer ?
#
loop_
_entity_poly.entity_id
_entity_poly.type
_entity_poly.pdbx_seq_one_letter_code
_entity_poly.pdbx_strand_id
1 'polypeptide(L)'
;MSKIKRIEIKNRWSGVTIFSHEIENNNFRLTLLEAIKKGADLSSADLSSANLSSADLSSIKNDYWVLLLNAIPEVKNLKKAIKYGKINGSTYEGECACLCGTLEKSTDNKLARRIYDLRDSGRPIERFFLGINKGDTPENSQFSKLALDWLLEFESLINHKK
;
A
#
# COMPACT_ATOMS: atom_id res chain seq x y z
N MET A 1 -31.50 24.23 -12.72
CA MET A 1 -31.92 22.81 -12.66
C MET A 1 -30.78 22.02 -12.08
N SER A 2 -31.03 21.37 -10.95
CA SER A 2 -30.08 20.40 -10.41
C SER A 2 -30.13 19.10 -11.22
N LYS A 3 -28.97 18.47 -11.39
CA LYS A 3 -28.80 17.33 -12.30
C LYS A 3 -28.66 16.06 -11.47
N ILE A 4 -29.64 15.16 -11.56
CA ILE A 4 -29.49 13.78 -11.04
C ILE A 4 -28.37 13.12 -11.84
N LYS A 5 -27.43 12.50 -11.13
CA LYS A 5 -26.25 11.87 -11.72
C LYS A 5 -25.97 10.55 -11.02
N ARG A 6 -25.87 9.48 -11.82
CA ARG A 6 -25.34 8.19 -11.38
C ARG A 6 -23.82 8.20 -11.46
N ILE A 7 -23.16 7.70 -10.41
CA ILE A 7 -21.72 7.43 -10.38
C ILE A 7 -21.54 5.98 -9.96
N GLU A 8 -20.57 5.32 -10.59
CA GLU A 8 -20.23 3.92 -10.34
C GLU A 8 -18.80 3.83 -9.80
N ILE A 9 -18.63 3.04 -8.74
CA ILE A 9 -17.34 2.58 -8.26
C ILE A 9 -17.14 1.20 -8.88
N LYS A 10 -16.06 1.05 -9.64
CA LYS A 10 -15.77 -0.16 -10.42
C LYS A 10 -14.59 -0.90 -9.85
N ASN A 11 -14.53 -2.19 -10.10
CA ASN A 11 -13.36 -3.01 -9.82
C ASN A 11 -12.21 -2.55 -10.72
N ARG A 12 -11.06 -2.27 -10.11
CA ARG A 12 -9.85 -1.75 -10.80
C ARG A 12 -9.29 -2.68 -11.87
N TRP A 13 -9.58 -3.98 -11.83
CA TRP A 13 -9.06 -4.97 -12.76
C TRP A 13 -10.10 -5.46 -13.75
N SER A 14 -11.31 -5.77 -13.29
CA SER A 14 -12.38 -6.32 -14.15
C SER A 14 -13.28 -5.26 -14.77
N GLY A 15 -13.26 -4.02 -14.26
CA GLY A 15 -14.17 -2.95 -14.67
C GLY A 15 -15.63 -3.14 -14.21
N VAL A 16 -15.94 -4.23 -13.49
CA VAL A 16 -17.29 -4.54 -12.99
C VAL A 16 -17.69 -3.53 -11.91
N THR A 17 -18.93 -3.05 -11.94
CA THR A 17 -19.47 -2.14 -10.92
C THR A 17 -19.57 -2.85 -9.57
N ILE A 18 -18.83 -2.35 -8.58
CA ILE A 18 -18.88 -2.79 -7.17
C ILE A 18 -20.05 -2.10 -6.47
N PHE A 19 -20.21 -0.80 -6.71
CA PHE A 19 -21.25 0.00 -6.10
C PHE A 19 -21.67 1.13 -7.03
N SER A 20 -22.93 1.53 -6.98
CA SER A 20 -23.43 2.69 -7.72
C SER A 20 -24.38 3.49 -6.85
N HIS A 21 -24.31 4.81 -6.99
CA HIS A 21 -25.22 5.71 -6.30
C HIS A 21 -25.71 6.77 -7.29
N GLU A 22 -27.00 7.10 -7.20
CA GLU A 22 -27.65 8.05 -8.08
C GLU A 22 -28.44 9.04 -7.24
N ILE A 23 -27.95 10.28 -7.22
CA ILE A 23 -28.53 11.37 -6.45
C ILE A 23 -28.35 12.69 -7.21
N GLU A 24 -29.08 13.70 -6.75
CA GLU A 24 -28.93 15.08 -7.21
C GLU A 24 -27.53 15.64 -6.87
N ASN A 25 -26.88 16.30 -7.83
CA ASN A 25 -25.54 16.89 -7.67
C ASN A 25 -24.47 15.88 -7.18
N ASN A 26 -24.60 14.62 -7.60
CA ASN A 26 -23.73 13.55 -7.15
C ASN A 26 -22.26 13.81 -7.52
N ASN A 27 -21.37 13.35 -6.63
CA ASN A 27 -19.93 13.32 -6.83
C ASN A 27 -19.33 12.04 -6.24
N PHE A 28 -18.07 11.77 -6.55
CA PHE A 28 -17.42 10.52 -6.15
C PHE A 28 -17.36 10.34 -4.63
N ARG A 29 -17.17 11.44 -3.88
CA ARG A 29 -17.17 11.42 -2.40
C ARG A 29 -18.53 10.96 -1.85
N LEU A 30 -19.64 11.50 -2.36
CA LEU A 30 -20.98 11.11 -1.92
C LEU A 30 -21.26 9.63 -2.21
N THR A 31 -20.88 9.16 -3.40
CA THR A 31 -21.03 7.75 -3.78
C THR A 31 -20.16 6.82 -2.92
N LEU A 32 -18.93 7.24 -2.59
CA LEU A 32 -18.02 6.48 -1.73
C LEU A 32 -18.50 6.41 -0.26
N LEU A 33 -18.98 7.53 0.29
CA LEU A 33 -19.53 7.58 1.64
C LEU A 33 -20.76 6.67 1.78
N GLU A 34 -21.64 6.68 0.77
CA GLU A 34 -22.80 5.80 0.77
C GLU A 34 -22.39 4.31 0.66
N ALA A 35 -21.37 3.99 -0.15
CA ALA A 35 -20.83 2.63 -0.22
C ALA A 35 -20.31 2.15 1.14
N ILE A 36 -19.52 2.99 1.83
CA ILE A 36 -19.00 2.70 3.18
C ILE A 36 -20.14 2.54 4.18
N LYS A 37 -21.12 3.45 4.16
CA LYS A 37 -22.29 3.40 5.05
C LYS A 37 -23.10 2.12 4.87
N LYS A 38 -23.18 1.59 3.65
CA LYS A 38 -23.85 0.32 3.33
C LYS A 38 -22.96 -0.92 3.54
N GLY A 39 -21.72 -0.75 3.99
CA GLY A 39 -20.79 -1.86 4.19
C GLY A 39 -20.35 -2.56 2.90
N ALA A 40 -20.30 -1.84 1.77
CA ALA A 40 -19.82 -2.40 0.52
C ALA A 40 -18.33 -2.77 0.62
N ASP A 41 -17.94 -3.94 0.08
CA ASP A 41 -16.54 -4.31 -0.05
C ASP A 41 -15.88 -3.51 -1.18
N LEU A 42 -15.03 -2.57 -0.81
CA LEU A 42 -14.29 -1.69 -1.72
C LEU A 42 -12.82 -2.11 -1.88
N SER A 43 -12.44 -3.30 -1.44
CA SER A 43 -11.04 -3.78 -1.47
C SER A 43 -10.41 -3.73 -2.87
N SER A 44 -11.24 -3.87 -3.90
CA SER A 44 -10.84 -3.88 -5.31
C SER A 44 -11.30 -2.64 -6.08
N ALA A 45 -11.79 -1.60 -5.40
CA ALA A 45 -12.33 -0.40 -6.05
C ALA A 45 -11.24 0.43 -6.74
N ASP A 46 -11.55 0.92 -7.94
CA ASP A 46 -10.82 2.01 -8.57
C ASP A 46 -11.21 3.33 -7.90
N LEU A 47 -10.27 3.88 -7.12
CA LEU A 47 -10.40 5.15 -6.42
C LEU A 47 -9.44 6.21 -6.99
N SER A 48 -8.96 6.05 -8.22
CA SER A 48 -7.97 6.96 -8.86
C SER A 48 -8.42 8.43 -8.93
N SER A 49 -9.73 8.68 -8.92
CA SER A 49 -10.32 10.02 -8.92
C SER A 49 -10.70 10.55 -7.53
N ALA A 50 -10.43 9.81 -6.45
CA ALA A 50 -10.75 10.23 -5.10
C ALA A 50 -9.74 11.26 -4.58
N ASN A 51 -10.23 12.35 -3.98
CA ASN A 51 -9.37 13.20 -3.17
C ASN A 51 -9.09 12.52 -1.82
N LEU A 52 -7.87 12.00 -1.66
CA LEU A 52 -7.40 11.29 -0.47
C LEU A 52 -6.46 12.14 0.41
N SER A 53 -6.45 13.46 0.26
CA SER A 53 -5.52 14.36 0.95
C SER A 53 -5.57 14.31 2.48
N SER A 54 -6.68 13.81 3.05
CA SER A 54 -6.89 13.69 4.50
C SER A 54 -7.13 12.24 4.93
N ALA A 55 -6.76 11.27 4.10
CA ALA A 55 -6.85 9.86 4.47
C ALA A 55 -5.90 9.54 5.63
N ASP A 56 -6.40 8.84 6.65
CA ASP A 56 -5.57 8.32 7.72
C ASP A 56 -4.89 7.03 7.26
N LEU A 57 -3.55 7.05 7.21
CA LEU A 57 -2.70 5.92 6.82
C LEU A 57 -1.99 5.26 8.02
N SER A 58 -2.35 5.64 9.25
CA SER A 58 -1.68 5.19 10.47
C SER A 58 -1.69 3.66 10.64
N SER A 59 -2.80 2.99 10.31
CA SER A 59 -2.91 1.53 10.37
C SER A 59 -1.94 0.83 9.42
N ILE A 60 -1.77 1.34 8.19
CA ILE A 60 -0.83 0.84 7.19
C ILE A 60 0.61 1.02 7.69
N LYS A 61 0.92 2.21 8.21
CA LYS A 61 2.25 2.51 8.76
C LYS A 61 2.59 1.62 9.96
N ASN A 62 1.63 1.40 10.86
CA ASN A 62 1.83 0.53 12.02
C ASN A 62 2.09 -0.92 11.58
N ASP A 63 1.32 -1.43 10.62
CA ASP A 63 1.53 -2.76 10.03
C ASP A 63 2.92 -2.89 9.39
N TYR A 64 3.37 -1.83 8.71
CA TYR A 64 4.73 -1.77 8.15
C TYR A 64 5.80 -1.88 9.24
N TRP A 65 5.69 -1.11 10.31
CA TRP A 65 6.67 -1.13 11.41
C TRP A 65 6.70 -2.48 12.14
N VAL A 66 5.55 -3.14 12.31
CA VAL A 66 5.51 -4.51 12.83
C VAL A 66 6.33 -5.45 11.93
N LEU A 67 6.20 -5.34 10.61
CA LEU A 67 7.02 -6.13 9.69
C LEU A 67 8.51 -5.77 9.81
N LEU A 68 8.87 -4.48 9.84
CA LEU A 68 10.26 -4.03 9.96
C LEU A 68 10.93 -4.49 11.27
N LEU A 69 10.20 -4.55 12.39
CA LEU A 69 10.70 -5.10 13.65
C LEU A 69 11.08 -6.58 13.54
N ASN A 70 10.41 -7.34 12.69
CA ASN A 70 10.75 -8.73 12.42
C ASN A 70 11.91 -8.87 11.41
N ALA A 71 12.29 -7.79 10.72
CA ALA A 71 13.28 -7.78 9.65
C ALA A 71 14.36 -6.69 9.82
N ILE A 72 14.69 -6.32 11.07
CA ILE A 72 15.64 -5.24 11.40
C ILE A 72 16.96 -5.31 10.61
N PRO A 73 17.62 -6.48 10.47
CA PRO A 73 18.87 -6.58 9.70
C PRO A 73 18.73 -6.14 8.23
N GLU A 74 17.54 -6.27 7.65
CA GLU A 74 17.25 -6.04 6.23
C GLU A 74 16.74 -4.63 5.92
N VAL A 75 16.46 -3.82 6.95
CA VAL A 75 15.97 -2.44 6.79
C VAL A 75 16.88 -1.60 5.87
N LYS A 76 18.20 -1.76 6.00
CA LYS A 76 19.18 -1.06 5.14
C LYS A 76 19.06 -1.47 3.67
N ASN A 77 18.80 -2.75 3.40
CA ASN A 77 18.64 -3.27 2.05
C ASN A 77 17.31 -2.80 1.45
N LEU A 78 16.22 -2.85 2.23
CA LEU A 78 14.92 -2.33 1.83
C LEU A 78 14.99 -0.83 1.48
N LYS A 79 15.68 -0.03 2.29
CA LYS A 79 15.90 1.39 2.02
C LYS A 79 16.56 1.63 0.67
N LYS A 80 17.58 0.84 0.32
CA LYS A 80 18.23 0.91 -1.01
C LYS A 80 17.26 0.49 -2.11
N ALA A 81 16.49 -0.57 -1.90
CA ALA A 81 15.53 -1.05 -2.89
C ALA A 81 14.46 0.00 -3.21
N ILE A 82 13.92 0.69 -2.20
CA ILE A 82 12.98 1.81 -2.39
C ILE A 82 13.64 2.95 -3.18
N LYS A 83 14.84 3.38 -2.78
CA LYS A 83 15.54 4.51 -3.43
C LYS A 83 15.89 4.25 -4.90
N TYR A 84 16.24 3.01 -5.24
CA TYR A 84 16.66 2.63 -6.59
C TYR A 84 15.54 2.01 -7.44
N GLY A 85 14.28 2.08 -6.99
CA GLY A 85 13.13 1.54 -7.73
C GLY A 85 13.21 0.04 -8.00
N LYS A 86 13.78 -0.73 -7.05
CA LYS A 86 13.98 -2.19 -7.18
C LYS A 86 12.86 -3.01 -6.52
N ILE A 87 11.70 -2.40 -6.31
CA ILE A 87 10.54 -3.04 -5.70
C ILE A 87 9.45 -3.20 -6.75
N ASN A 88 8.81 -4.35 -6.76
CA ASN A 88 7.58 -4.55 -7.51
C ASN A 88 6.56 -5.21 -6.57
N GLY A 89 5.60 -4.43 -6.08
CA GLY A 89 4.59 -4.93 -5.15
C GLY A 89 3.65 -5.97 -5.76
N SER A 90 3.54 -6.01 -7.09
CA SER A 90 2.63 -6.95 -7.79
C SER A 90 3.18 -8.37 -7.94
N THR A 91 4.43 -8.63 -7.58
CA THR A 91 5.11 -9.92 -7.80
C THR A 91 5.79 -10.43 -6.54
N TYR A 92 5.47 -11.65 -6.09
CA TYR A 92 6.11 -12.26 -4.91
C TYR A 92 7.53 -12.78 -5.16
N GLU A 93 7.93 -12.96 -6.43
CA GLU A 93 9.20 -13.57 -6.84
C GLU A 93 9.80 -12.83 -8.05
N GLY A 94 11.13 -12.86 -8.19
CA GLY A 94 11.87 -12.23 -9.29
C GLY A 94 13.04 -11.33 -8.85
N GLU A 95 13.73 -10.70 -9.81
CA GLU A 95 14.84 -9.75 -9.56
C GLU A 95 14.36 -8.55 -8.69
N CYS A 96 13.14 -8.07 -8.98
CA CYS A 96 12.34 -7.17 -8.15
C CYS A 96 11.20 -7.98 -7.56
N ALA A 97 11.12 -8.05 -6.23
CA ALA A 97 10.08 -8.79 -5.52
C ALA A 97 9.22 -7.82 -4.70
N CYS A 98 8.13 -8.32 -4.15
CA CYS A 98 7.26 -7.60 -3.21
C CYS A 98 8.05 -7.18 -1.95
N LEU A 99 7.36 -6.57 -1.00
CA LEU A 99 7.96 -6.16 0.26
C LEU A 99 8.64 -7.33 1.00
N CYS A 100 7.90 -8.42 1.26
CA CYS A 100 8.47 -9.62 1.89
C CYS A 100 9.60 -10.24 1.06
N GLY A 101 9.44 -10.36 -0.27
CA GLY A 101 10.49 -10.92 -1.12
C GLY A 101 11.76 -10.05 -1.18
N THR A 102 11.65 -8.74 -0.97
CA THR A 102 12.82 -7.85 -0.82
C THR A 102 13.50 -8.05 0.54
N LEU A 103 12.72 -8.27 1.59
CA LEU A 103 13.20 -8.52 2.95
C LEU A 103 13.76 -9.93 3.14
N GLU A 104 13.33 -10.91 2.34
CA GLU A 104 13.79 -12.31 2.43
C GLU A 104 15.19 -12.54 1.86
N LYS A 105 15.80 -11.57 1.17
CA LYS A 105 17.15 -11.66 0.58
C LYS A 105 18.29 -11.66 1.63
N SER A 106 18.00 -12.14 2.84
CA SER A 106 18.94 -12.27 3.94
C SER A 106 19.86 -13.46 3.77
N THR A 107 21.07 -13.35 4.32
CA THR A 107 21.97 -14.50 4.48
C THR A 107 21.58 -15.42 5.65
N ASP A 108 20.64 -15.00 6.51
CA ASP A 108 20.11 -15.80 7.62
C ASP A 108 18.82 -16.52 7.23
N ASN A 109 18.90 -17.85 7.07
CA ASN A 109 17.77 -18.70 6.71
C ASN A 109 16.61 -18.68 7.72
N LYS A 110 16.88 -18.46 9.02
CA LYS A 110 15.82 -18.38 10.04
C LYS A 110 15.05 -17.07 9.92
N LEU A 111 15.76 -15.98 9.64
CA LEU A 111 15.16 -14.67 9.40
C LEU A 111 14.32 -14.70 8.12
N ALA A 112 14.86 -15.23 7.03
CA ALA A 112 14.14 -15.38 5.77
C ALA A 112 12.85 -16.20 5.96
N ARG A 113 12.90 -17.30 6.74
CA ARG A 113 11.71 -18.11 7.02
C ARG A 113 10.66 -17.36 7.85
N ARG A 114 11.09 -16.62 8.88
CA ARG A 114 10.19 -15.80 9.70
C ARG A 114 9.46 -14.76 8.86
N ILE A 115 10.14 -14.11 7.92
CA ILE A 115 9.54 -13.11 7.03
C ILE A 115 8.57 -13.78 6.05
N TYR A 116 8.94 -14.94 5.50
CA TYR A 116 8.07 -15.73 4.65
C TYR A 116 6.75 -16.09 5.35
N ASP A 117 6.80 -16.50 6.61
CA ASP A 117 5.61 -16.85 7.40
C ASP A 117 4.71 -15.62 7.73
N LEU A 118 5.21 -14.38 7.52
CA LEU A 118 4.45 -13.13 7.66
C LEU A 118 3.83 -12.63 6.34
N ARG A 119 4.01 -13.37 5.24
CA ARG A 119 3.38 -13.06 3.96
C ARG A 119 1.87 -13.18 4.07
N ASP A 120 1.20 -12.05 3.85
CA ASP A 120 -0.25 -12.01 3.75
C ASP A 120 -0.64 -10.92 2.74
N SER A 121 -1.13 -11.31 1.57
CA SER A 121 -1.59 -10.38 0.52
C SER A 121 -2.73 -9.45 0.97
N GLY A 122 -3.46 -9.84 2.02
CA GLY A 122 -4.56 -9.08 2.59
C GLY A 122 -4.10 -7.99 3.56
N ARG A 123 -2.88 -8.08 4.10
CA ARG A 123 -2.44 -7.16 5.14
C ARG A 123 -2.27 -5.74 4.61
N PRO A 124 -2.52 -4.71 5.44
CA PRO A 124 -2.50 -3.31 5.01
C PRO A 124 -1.25 -2.89 4.25
N ILE A 125 -0.05 -3.27 4.70
CA ILE A 125 1.19 -2.83 4.04
C ILE A 125 1.45 -3.51 2.70
N GLU A 126 1.10 -4.79 2.54
CA GLU A 126 1.24 -5.48 1.24
C GLU A 126 0.28 -4.84 0.21
N ARG A 127 -0.95 -4.52 0.63
CA ARG A 127 -1.90 -3.79 -0.23
C ARG A 127 -1.40 -2.39 -0.60
N PHE A 128 -0.70 -1.71 0.30
CA PHE A 128 -0.06 -0.43 0.01
C PHE A 128 1.09 -0.60 -1.00
N PHE A 129 1.94 -1.62 -0.82
CA PHE A 129 3.07 -1.88 -1.71
C PHE A 129 2.64 -2.32 -3.11
N LEU A 130 1.40 -2.83 -3.32
CA LEU A 130 0.82 -3.00 -4.67
C LEU A 130 0.79 -1.71 -5.51
N GLY A 131 0.90 -0.54 -4.87
CA GLY A 131 1.01 0.76 -5.55
C GLY A 131 2.43 1.09 -6.05
N ILE A 132 3.43 0.26 -5.76
CA ILE A 132 4.84 0.46 -6.14
C ILE A 132 5.22 -0.50 -7.27
N ASN A 133 5.62 0.06 -8.41
CA ASN A 133 6.08 -0.66 -9.59
C ASN A 133 7.62 -0.65 -9.71
N LYS A 134 8.15 -1.58 -10.50
CA LYS A 134 9.58 -1.56 -10.86
C LYS A 134 9.94 -0.22 -11.52
N GLY A 135 10.95 0.46 -11.00
CA GLY A 135 11.37 1.80 -11.45
C GLY A 135 10.81 2.96 -10.63
N ASP A 136 9.84 2.72 -9.74
CA ASP A 136 9.28 3.77 -8.89
C ASP A 136 10.27 4.18 -7.78
N THR A 137 10.66 5.45 -7.77
CA THR A 137 11.53 6.05 -6.76
C THR A 137 10.75 7.09 -5.94
N PRO A 138 11.27 7.54 -4.78
CA PRO A 138 10.63 8.60 -3.99
C PRO A 138 10.39 9.92 -4.74
N GLU A 139 11.12 10.16 -5.82
CA GLU A 139 11.01 11.36 -6.64
C GLU A 139 9.82 11.30 -7.63
N ASN A 140 9.42 10.11 -8.07
CA ASN A 140 8.38 9.92 -9.09
C ASN A 140 7.13 9.16 -8.60
N SER A 141 7.18 8.56 -7.40
CA SER A 141 6.08 7.78 -6.82
C SER A 141 5.81 8.18 -5.38
N GLN A 142 4.56 8.62 -5.11
CA GLN A 142 4.12 8.95 -3.76
C GLN A 142 4.16 7.73 -2.82
N PHE A 143 3.90 6.53 -3.35
CA PHE A 143 3.98 5.29 -2.57
C PHE A 143 5.44 5.02 -2.13
N SER A 144 6.40 5.11 -3.05
CA SER A 144 7.82 4.97 -2.72
C SER A 144 8.30 6.06 -1.76
N LYS A 145 7.80 7.29 -1.89
CA LYS A 145 8.13 8.39 -0.99
C LYS A 145 7.65 8.14 0.44
N LEU A 146 6.37 7.82 0.61
CA LEU A 146 5.80 7.52 1.92
C LEU A 146 6.45 6.28 2.56
N ALA A 147 6.71 5.22 1.78
CA ALA A 147 7.41 4.04 2.27
C ALA A 147 8.81 4.38 2.78
N LEU A 148 9.54 5.28 2.10
CA LEU A 148 10.84 5.74 2.55
C LEU A 148 10.73 6.60 3.81
N ASP A 149 9.80 7.55 3.86
CA ASP A 149 9.61 8.45 5.01
C ASP A 149 9.29 7.64 6.28
N TRP A 150 8.37 6.68 6.20
CA TRP A 150 8.04 5.80 7.33
C TRP A 150 9.20 4.89 7.74
N LEU A 151 10.03 4.45 6.79
CA LEU A 151 11.23 3.66 7.09
C LEU A 151 12.30 4.52 7.77
N LEU A 152 12.50 5.77 7.33
CA LEU A 152 13.46 6.69 7.95
C LEU A 152 13.06 7.04 9.38
N GLU A 153 11.76 7.23 9.62
CA GLU A 153 11.22 7.44 10.96
C GLU A 153 11.40 6.19 11.83
N PHE A 154 11.17 4.98 11.30
CA PHE A 154 11.48 3.74 12.00
C PHE A 154 12.97 3.63 12.36
N GLU A 155 13.85 3.92 11.40
CA GLU A 155 15.31 3.89 11.60
C GLU A 155 15.76 4.87 12.69
N SER A 156 15.17 6.07 12.79
CA SER A 156 15.54 7.02 13.84
C SER A 156 15.21 6.45 15.22
N LEU A 157 14.05 5.81 15.38
CA LEU A 157 13.59 5.23 16.65
C LEU A 157 14.45 4.05 17.13
N ILE A 158 14.90 3.17 16.24
CA ILE A 158 15.73 2.03 16.62
C ILE A 158 17.20 2.41 16.87
N ASN A 159 17.69 3.48 16.24
CA ASN A 159 19.06 3.95 16.43
C ASN A 159 19.22 4.82 17.69
N HIS A 160 18.15 5.42 18.22
CA HIS A 160 18.16 6.13 19.51
C HIS A 160 18.37 5.21 20.73
N LYS A 161 18.38 3.87 20.55
CA LYS A 161 18.59 2.89 21.62
C LYS A 161 20.00 2.27 21.64
N LYS A 162 20.95 2.83 20.88
CA LYS A 162 22.38 2.52 20.98
C LYS A 162 23.12 3.68 21.64
#